data_AF-E8WK65-F1
#
_entry.id   AF-E8WK65-F1
#
_cell.length_a   1.000
_cell.length_b   1.000
_cell.length_c   1.000
_cell.angle_alpha   90.00
_cell.angle_beta   90.00
_cell.angle_gamma   90.00
#
_symmetry.space_group_name_H-M   'P 1'
#
loop_
_entity.id
_entity.type
_entity.pdbx_description
1 polymer ?
#
loop_
_entity_poly.entity_id
_entity_poly.type
_entity_poly.pdbx_seq_one_letter_code
_entity_poly.pdbx_strand_id
1 'polypeptide(L)'
;MLSGKSNIIPYALVAMLAIAPTSARAANCGGEPSVSSAASFQAYRSWCSCMGGTVASNFNDAQRQGGCRLPGTGSSSGAISSGDSIGTIIGTEIGKELGKALFGDPEAAARRKVEERLRAEEQRRAAEEADRKLEEQKNRLLGGMMDVGDSSQLGLMGVESGPELSLMTDSPSAIAPPAKGIPAAAGKNANQALSTVYSKGFEHASQCISQNAGPACAGVTAERQQTCVSDYRAGYDSGSIQKKLVLQEAYQAGQSAAARGELANGASDPRALGPCRTDWIMAYNNGHFGAQSPPPAGNKPAVAAATKGDPEAARIINEMNALAKHLGWSAEEQDRLAAALNSLGADGTQGVTGVQIRSAWQDVLVRGQDGDIARKAAQGDGPGLSGAGKQSQYEDCTIFALANAAGLPYSVVSARATKLVGEGEWRDAAERANPQKVIEQKGLIGGEVVMLAESFGQVEVVPSSAFAQTLNQGRPVMVNVVPQDGNVNGGHQVVLTKAFQHGGGTWYEMMDSNQGPQRRLYLSSKELNTMLQENGVAFRPEPGTTTNLLR
;
A
#
# COMPACT_ATOMS: atom_id res chain seq x y z
N MET A 1 -83.74 25.85 22.17
CA MET A 1 -83.01 24.58 22.23
C MET A 1 -81.76 24.71 21.38
N LEU A 2 -80.61 24.77 22.07
CA LEU A 2 -79.21 24.50 21.69
C LEU A 2 -78.80 24.69 20.20
N SER A 3 -77.98 25.65 19.74
CA SER A 3 -76.84 26.46 20.24
C SER A 3 -75.62 26.17 19.35
N GLY A 4 -75.53 26.91 18.25
CA GLY A 4 -74.25 27.24 17.62
C GLY A 4 -73.75 28.58 18.16
N LYS A 5 -72.44 28.74 18.30
CA LYS A 5 -71.78 30.04 18.43
C LYS A 5 -70.38 30.03 17.80
N SER A 6 -70.22 30.94 16.85
CA SER A 6 -68.98 31.48 16.31
C SER A 6 -68.28 32.40 17.32
N ASN A 7 -66.97 32.63 17.16
CA ASN A 7 -66.23 33.86 17.50
C ASN A 7 -64.86 33.77 16.79
N ILE A 8 -64.56 34.59 15.77
CA ILE A 8 -64.04 35.98 15.78
C ILE A 8 -62.50 36.06 16.01
N ILE A 9 -61.84 36.67 15.02
CA ILE A 9 -60.40 37.00 14.82
C ILE A 9 -59.98 38.19 15.75
N PRO A 10 -58.68 38.53 15.95
CA PRO A 10 -58.01 39.47 15.03
C PRO A 10 -56.47 39.29 14.82
N TYR A 11 -56.01 39.97 13.77
CA TYR A 11 -54.65 40.21 13.29
C TYR A 11 -53.77 41.10 14.19
N ALA A 12 -52.43 40.95 14.10
CA ALA A 12 -51.41 42.03 13.94
C ALA A 12 -49.98 41.42 13.93
N LEU A 13 -49.19 41.56 12.86
CA LEU A 13 -48.04 42.51 12.71
C LEU A 13 -46.89 42.21 13.71
N VAL A 14 -45.66 41.84 13.33
CA VAL A 14 -44.61 42.74 12.80
C VAL A 14 -43.45 41.92 12.21
N ALA A 15 -42.95 42.37 11.06
CA ALA A 15 -41.71 41.97 10.41
C ALA A 15 -40.46 42.57 11.09
N MET A 16 -39.30 41.90 11.01
CA MET A 16 -38.00 42.48 10.59
C MET A 16 -36.78 41.64 11.02
N LEU A 17 -35.90 41.38 10.02
CA LEU A 17 -34.42 41.31 10.06
C LEU A 17 -33.74 40.27 10.98
N ALA A 18 -32.57 39.70 10.68
CA ALA A 18 -31.70 39.61 9.52
C ALA A 18 -30.49 38.74 9.98
N ILE A 19 -29.92 37.96 9.05
CA ILE A 19 -28.55 37.39 9.10
C ILE A 19 -28.23 36.53 10.34
N ALA A 20 -28.43 35.21 10.22
CA ALA A 20 -27.62 34.25 10.98
C ALA A 20 -26.49 33.75 10.07
N PRO A 21 -25.20 33.94 10.42
CA PRO A 21 -24.12 33.26 9.74
C PRO A 21 -24.28 31.76 9.97
N THR A 22 -24.06 30.98 8.90
CA THR A 22 -23.93 29.53 8.95
C THR A 22 -22.96 29.13 10.06
N SER A 23 -23.46 28.54 11.14
CA SER A 23 -22.63 27.97 12.20
C SER A 23 -21.76 26.88 11.59
N ALA A 24 -20.44 27.07 11.66
CA ALA A 24 -19.46 26.09 11.29
C ALA A 24 -19.72 24.78 12.05
N ARG A 25 -19.73 23.67 11.32
CA ARG A 25 -19.61 22.33 11.91
C ARG A 25 -18.34 22.32 12.76
N ALA A 26 -18.46 22.01 14.06
CA ALA A 26 -17.29 21.77 14.90
C ALA A 26 -16.59 20.50 14.40
N ALA A 27 -15.47 20.69 13.67
CA ALA A 27 -14.57 19.62 13.33
C ALA A 27 -13.88 19.15 14.63
N ASN A 28 -13.73 17.83 14.79
CA ASN A 28 -12.96 17.25 15.88
C ASN A 28 -11.48 17.61 15.66
N CYS A 29 -10.97 18.67 16.31
CA CYS A 29 -9.66 19.24 16.02
C CYS A 29 -8.46 18.40 16.50
N GLY A 30 -8.70 17.23 17.14
CA GLY A 30 -7.63 16.39 17.68
C GLY A 30 -6.92 16.99 18.90
N GLY A 31 -5.96 16.24 19.46
CA GLY A 31 -5.14 16.69 20.60
C GLY A 31 -4.13 17.79 20.20
N GLU A 32 -3.73 18.62 21.18
CA GLU A 32 -2.76 19.70 20.96
C GLU A 32 -1.41 19.14 20.48
N PRO A 33 -0.94 19.49 19.27
CA PRO A 33 0.35 19.04 18.78
C PRO A 33 1.50 19.79 19.46
N SER A 34 2.60 19.10 19.75
CA SER A 34 3.77 19.73 20.41
C SER A 34 4.49 20.75 19.50
N VAL A 35 4.88 21.89 20.05
CA VAL A 35 5.62 22.97 19.36
C VAL A 35 7.12 22.82 19.64
N SER A 36 7.75 21.80 19.08
CA SER A 36 9.18 21.52 19.25
C SER A 36 10.06 22.02 18.10
N SER A 37 9.48 22.37 16.94
CA SER A 37 10.23 22.85 15.77
C SER A 37 9.40 23.77 14.87
N ALA A 38 10.08 24.47 13.94
CA ALA A 38 9.42 25.26 12.91
C ALA A 38 8.50 24.41 12.00
N ALA A 39 8.82 23.12 11.80
CA ALA A 39 7.99 22.20 11.02
C ALA A 39 6.70 21.83 11.75
N SER A 40 6.74 21.63 13.07
CA SER A 40 5.54 21.30 13.86
C SER A 40 4.65 22.54 14.15
N PHE A 41 5.19 23.74 13.96
CA PHE A 41 4.46 25.00 14.16
C PHE A 41 3.27 25.19 13.20
N GLN A 42 3.38 24.71 11.96
CA GLN A 42 2.28 24.74 10.98
C GLN A 42 1.08 23.91 11.46
N ALA A 43 1.33 22.71 12.00
CA ALA A 43 0.30 21.86 12.57
C ALA A 43 -0.35 22.50 13.80
N TYR A 44 0.46 23.10 14.68
CA TYR A 44 -0.03 23.86 15.84
C TYR A 44 -0.91 25.05 15.47
N ARG A 45 -0.53 25.79 14.42
CA ARG A 45 -1.32 26.93 13.91
C ARG A 45 -2.66 26.50 13.34
N SER A 46 -2.68 25.38 12.61
CA SER A 46 -3.93 24.80 12.10
C SER A 46 -4.84 24.32 13.23
N TRP A 47 -4.27 23.65 14.24
CA TRP A 47 -5.00 23.23 15.44
C TRP A 47 -5.59 24.43 16.20
N CYS A 48 -4.78 25.46 16.45
CA CYS A 48 -5.21 26.67 17.16
C CYS A 48 -6.34 27.40 16.43
N SER A 49 -6.24 27.53 15.10
CA SER A 49 -7.30 28.13 14.27
C SER A 49 -8.57 27.27 14.27
N CYS A 50 -8.44 25.94 14.33
CA CYS A 50 -9.58 25.03 14.43
C CYS A 50 -10.34 25.21 15.76
N MET A 51 -9.60 25.46 16.84
CA MET A 51 -10.16 25.81 18.16
C MET A 51 -10.70 27.26 18.26
N GLY A 52 -10.68 28.01 17.15
CA GLY A 52 -11.10 29.41 17.12
C GLY A 52 -10.10 30.39 17.76
N GLY A 53 -8.89 29.94 18.08
CA GLY A 53 -7.84 30.75 18.66
C GLY A 53 -6.97 31.46 17.62
N THR A 54 -6.12 32.36 18.13
CA THR A 54 -5.08 33.04 17.34
C THR A 54 -3.70 32.69 17.88
N VAL A 55 -2.73 32.49 16.98
CA VAL A 55 -1.32 32.23 17.30
C VAL A 55 -0.45 33.27 16.62
N ALA A 56 0.75 33.50 17.16
CA ALA A 56 1.73 34.41 16.59
C ALA A 56 2.09 34.05 15.14
N SER A 57 2.54 35.04 14.36
CA SER A 57 2.81 34.91 12.94
C SER A 57 4.02 34.02 12.60
N ASN A 58 4.94 33.84 13.55
CA ASN A 58 6.13 32.99 13.42
C ASN A 58 6.41 32.19 14.70
N PHE A 59 7.25 31.16 14.56
CA PHE A 59 7.58 30.19 15.62
C PHE A 59 8.25 30.83 16.84
N ASN A 60 9.18 31.78 16.62
CA ASN A 60 9.93 32.41 17.72
C ASN A 60 9.02 33.25 18.62
N ASP A 61 8.02 33.91 18.05
CA ASP A 61 7.04 34.70 18.82
C ASP A 61 6.06 33.80 19.58
N ALA A 62 5.68 32.66 19.00
CA ALA A 62 4.81 31.70 19.67
C ALA A 62 5.47 31.05 20.89
N GLN A 63 6.78 30.79 20.85
CA GLN A 63 7.54 30.33 22.02
C GLN A 63 7.60 31.39 23.13
N ARG A 64 7.67 32.68 22.79
CA ARG A 64 7.76 33.77 23.77
C ARG A 64 6.42 34.18 24.37
N GLN A 65 5.35 34.12 23.59
CA GLN A 65 4.04 34.70 23.96
C GLN A 65 3.08 33.69 24.61
N GLY A 66 3.45 32.42 24.71
CA GLY A 66 2.67 31.40 25.39
C GLY A 66 1.45 30.94 24.57
N GLY A 67 1.70 30.08 23.58
CA GLY A 67 0.70 29.22 22.97
C GLY A 67 -0.49 29.90 22.26
N CYS A 68 -1.50 29.09 21.96
CA CYS A 68 -2.74 29.50 21.29
C CYS A 68 -3.62 30.36 22.21
N ARG A 69 -4.00 31.56 21.77
CA ARG A 69 -4.94 32.42 22.50
C ARG A 69 -6.36 32.13 22.06
N LEU A 70 -7.13 31.46 22.91
CA LEU A 70 -8.55 31.17 22.67
C LEU A 70 -9.44 32.38 23.03
N PRO A 71 -10.55 32.61 22.30
CA PRO A 71 -11.50 33.67 22.65
C PRO A 71 -12.15 33.37 24.00
N GLY A 72 -11.99 34.27 24.98
CA GLY A 72 -12.70 34.20 26.27
C GLY A 72 -11.83 33.96 27.51
N THR A 73 -10.55 33.62 27.37
CA THR A 73 -9.63 33.56 28.52
C THR A 73 -9.06 34.96 28.81
N GLY A 74 -9.93 35.85 29.30
CA GLY A 74 -9.52 37.13 29.86
C GLY A 74 -8.84 36.90 31.20
N SER A 75 -7.53 37.16 31.24
CA SER A 75 -6.72 37.12 32.47
C SER A 75 -7.19 38.21 33.44
N SER A 76 -8.00 37.86 34.45
CA SER A 76 -8.25 38.72 35.62
C SER A 76 -7.59 38.12 36.86
N SER A 77 -6.61 38.84 37.37
CA SER A 77 -6.05 38.66 38.70
C SER A 77 -7.03 39.21 39.74
N GLY A 78 -7.50 38.38 40.68
CA GLY A 78 -8.03 38.86 41.97
C GLY A 78 -9.28 38.15 42.50
N ALA A 79 -9.14 37.62 43.72
CA ALA A 79 -10.17 37.30 44.71
C ALA A 79 -11.16 36.16 44.41
N ILE A 80 -10.96 35.06 45.13
CA ILE A 80 -11.90 33.95 45.30
C ILE A 80 -13.14 34.47 46.06
N SER A 81 -14.31 34.41 45.43
CA SER A 81 -15.61 34.69 46.04
C SER A 81 -16.51 33.47 45.86
N SER A 82 -17.30 33.17 46.89
CA SER A 82 -18.12 31.97 47.11
C SER A 82 -19.32 31.78 46.15
N GLY A 83 -19.23 32.23 44.90
CA GLY A 83 -20.26 32.05 43.86
C GLY A 83 -20.00 30.87 42.89
N ASP A 84 -18.79 30.31 42.88
CA ASP A 84 -18.36 29.32 41.86
C ASP A 84 -19.03 27.95 42.00
N SER A 85 -19.59 27.60 43.15
CA SER A 85 -20.21 26.29 43.36
C SER A 85 -21.58 26.14 42.68
N ILE A 86 -22.35 27.23 42.53
CA ILE A 86 -23.69 27.19 41.93
C ILE A 86 -23.60 27.24 40.39
N GLY A 87 -22.68 28.04 39.85
CA GLY A 87 -22.45 28.13 38.40
C GLY A 87 -21.93 26.83 37.78
N THR A 88 -21.07 26.11 38.51
CA THR A 88 -20.49 24.86 38.03
C THR A 88 -21.53 23.74 37.94
N ILE A 89 -22.42 23.62 38.95
CA ILE A 89 -23.46 22.57 38.99
C ILE A 89 -24.51 22.79 37.89
N ILE A 90 -24.96 24.03 37.70
CA ILE A 90 -25.95 24.36 36.66
C ILE A 90 -25.32 24.24 35.25
N GLY A 91 -24.06 24.66 35.09
CA GLY A 91 -23.33 24.55 33.83
C GLY A 91 -23.10 23.10 33.39
N THR A 92 -22.75 22.20 34.31
CA THR A 92 -22.55 20.77 33.98
C THR A 92 -23.82 20.08 33.54
N GLU A 93 -24.96 20.41 34.15
CA GLU A 93 -26.20 19.68 33.89
C GLU A 93 -26.96 20.21 32.67
N ILE A 94 -26.89 21.53 32.43
CA ILE A 94 -27.31 22.09 31.14
C ILE A 94 -26.38 21.60 30.01
N GLY A 95 -25.07 21.51 30.25
CA GLY A 95 -24.10 21.01 29.28
C GLY A 95 -24.33 19.55 28.88
N LYS A 96 -24.69 18.67 29.84
CA LYS A 96 -25.04 17.27 29.55
C LYS A 96 -26.32 17.15 28.74
N GLU A 97 -27.37 17.89 29.07
CA GLU A 97 -28.64 17.80 28.36
C GLU A 97 -28.59 18.47 26.97
N LEU A 98 -27.87 19.59 26.81
CA LEU A 98 -27.58 20.13 25.48
C LEU A 98 -26.69 19.18 24.66
N GLY A 99 -25.71 18.52 25.29
CA GLY A 99 -24.84 17.54 24.65
C GLY A 99 -25.63 16.34 24.10
N LYS A 100 -26.56 15.79 24.89
CA LYS A 100 -27.46 14.72 24.45
C LYS A 100 -28.41 15.17 23.34
N ALA A 101 -28.95 16.39 23.44
CA ALA A 101 -29.87 16.94 22.43
C ALA A 101 -29.18 17.22 21.09
N LEU A 102 -27.90 17.63 21.10
CA LEU A 102 -27.16 18.00 19.88
C LEU A 102 -26.38 16.84 19.26
N PHE A 103 -25.87 15.90 20.06
CA PHE A 103 -24.95 14.86 19.59
C PHE A 103 -25.47 13.43 19.79
N GLY A 104 -26.66 13.27 20.39
CA GLY A 104 -27.24 11.99 20.74
C GLY A 104 -26.59 11.38 21.98
N ASP A 105 -27.22 10.32 22.50
CA ASP A 105 -26.71 9.60 23.67
C ASP A 105 -25.50 8.72 23.27
N PRO A 106 -24.28 9.01 23.79
CA PRO A 106 -23.08 8.24 23.48
C PRO A 106 -23.20 6.78 23.92
N GLU A 107 -23.99 6.48 24.96
CA GLU A 107 -24.21 5.12 25.42
C GLU A 107 -25.08 4.33 24.43
N ALA A 108 -26.11 4.97 23.88
CA ALA A 108 -26.93 4.39 22.80
C ALA A 108 -26.13 4.16 21.51
N ALA A 109 -25.15 5.02 21.19
CA ALA A 109 -24.25 4.82 20.06
C ALA A 109 -23.28 3.65 20.27
N ALA A 110 -22.76 3.48 21.50
CA ALA A 110 -21.91 2.36 21.86
C ALA A 110 -22.68 1.02 21.78
N ARG A 111 -23.93 0.97 22.26
CA ARG A 111 -24.79 -0.22 22.18
C ARG A 111 -25.08 -0.61 20.73
N ARG A 112 -25.36 0.35 19.84
CA ARG A 112 -25.55 0.09 18.40
C ARG A 112 -24.32 -0.52 17.74
N LYS A 113 -23.11 -0.05 18.07
CA LYS A 113 -21.86 -0.63 17.54
C LYS A 113 -21.63 -2.07 18.02
N VAL A 114 -22.00 -2.39 19.27
CA VAL A 114 -21.92 -3.76 19.79
C VAL A 114 -22.93 -4.67 19.07
N GLU A 115 -24.15 -4.21 18.87
CA GLU A 115 -25.19 -4.96 18.14
C GLU A 115 -24.83 -5.19 16.67
N GLU A 116 -24.21 -4.21 16.01
CA GLU A 116 -23.72 -4.33 14.63
C GLU A 116 -22.56 -5.35 14.53
N ARG A 117 -21.65 -5.38 15.51
CA ARG A 117 -20.59 -6.40 15.58
C ARG A 117 -21.15 -7.81 15.78
N LEU A 118 -22.16 -7.96 16.64
CA LEU A 118 -22.84 -9.24 16.85
C LEU A 118 -23.53 -9.73 15.57
N ARG A 119 -24.22 -8.86 14.84
CA ARG A 119 -24.82 -9.22 13.53
C ARG A 119 -23.77 -9.60 12.49
N ALA A 120 -22.65 -8.90 12.43
CA ALA A 120 -21.56 -9.22 11.50
C ALA A 120 -20.93 -10.58 11.82
N GLU A 121 -20.76 -10.93 13.10
CA GLU A 121 -20.26 -12.23 13.52
C GLU A 121 -21.25 -13.36 13.21
N GLU A 122 -22.55 -13.13 13.42
CA GLU A 122 -23.60 -14.09 13.08
C GLU A 122 -23.68 -14.35 11.57
N GLN A 123 -23.59 -13.31 10.75
CA GLN A 123 -23.51 -13.44 9.28
C GLN A 123 -22.28 -14.26 8.85
N ARG A 124 -21.14 -14.09 9.53
CA ARG A 124 -19.92 -14.85 9.24
C ARG A 124 -20.09 -16.33 9.57
N ARG A 125 -20.68 -16.67 10.73
CA ARG A 125 -20.98 -18.06 11.10
C ARG A 125 -21.94 -18.73 10.12
N ALA A 126 -22.94 -17.98 9.64
CA ALA A 126 -23.87 -18.48 8.62
C ALA A 126 -23.16 -18.76 7.28
N ALA A 127 -22.21 -17.91 6.86
CA ALA A 127 -21.42 -18.14 5.65
C ALA A 127 -20.48 -19.35 5.79
N GLU A 128 -19.78 -19.48 6.93
CA GLU A 128 -18.92 -20.64 7.22
C GLU A 128 -19.72 -21.96 7.23
N GLU A 129 -20.95 -21.96 7.76
CA GLU A 129 -21.80 -23.15 7.72
C GLU A 129 -22.32 -23.47 6.31
N ALA A 130 -22.59 -22.45 5.47
CA ALA A 130 -22.96 -22.64 4.08
C ALA A 130 -21.81 -23.25 3.26
N ASP A 131 -20.59 -22.78 3.46
CA ASP A 131 -19.39 -23.34 2.82
C ASP A 131 -19.13 -24.78 3.26
N ARG A 132 -19.30 -25.09 4.56
CA ARG A 132 -19.18 -26.47 5.05
C ARG A 132 -20.19 -27.41 4.37
N LYS A 133 -21.44 -26.97 4.18
CA LYS A 133 -22.47 -27.77 3.48
C LYS A 133 -22.14 -27.95 2.00
N LEU A 134 -21.55 -26.96 1.35
CA LEU A 134 -21.10 -27.07 -0.04
C LEU A 134 -19.94 -28.08 -0.17
N GLU A 135 -18.99 -28.06 0.76
CA GLU A 135 -17.88 -29.01 0.82
C GLU A 135 -18.39 -30.45 1.03
N GLU A 136 -19.36 -30.64 1.94
CA GLU A 136 -20.02 -31.94 2.16
C GLU A 136 -20.76 -32.45 0.91
N GLN A 137 -21.46 -31.56 0.19
CA GLN A 137 -22.11 -31.91 -1.08
C GLN A 137 -21.10 -32.30 -2.15
N LYS A 138 -19.99 -31.55 -2.27
CA LYS A 138 -18.90 -31.84 -3.19
C LYS A 138 -18.28 -33.21 -2.89
N ASN A 139 -18.00 -33.49 -1.62
CA ASN A 139 -17.45 -34.79 -1.19
C ASN A 139 -18.41 -35.94 -1.46
N ARG A 140 -19.73 -35.72 -1.30
CA ARG A 140 -20.75 -36.72 -1.65
C ARG A 140 -20.81 -36.98 -3.16
N LEU A 141 -20.69 -35.95 -3.99
CA LEU A 141 -20.64 -36.08 -5.46
C LEU A 141 -19.37 -36.83 -5.91
N LEU A 142 -18.22 -36.49 -5.35
CA LEU A 142 -16.95 -37.17 -5.63
C LEU A 142 -16.95 -38.62 -5.17
N GLY A 143 -17.51 -38.92 -3.99
CA GLY A 143 -17.68 -40.29 -3.51
C GLY A 143 -18.60 -41.12 -4.40
N GLY A 144 -19.68 -40.53 -4.93
CA GLY A 144 -20.61 -41.20 -5.84
C GLY A 144 -20.03 -41.52 -7.23
N MET A 145 -19.02 -40.79 -7.70
CA MET A 145 -18.37 -41.05 -8.99
C MET A 145 -17.27 -42.13 -8.90
N MET A 146 -16.67 -42.33 -7.72
CA MET A 146 -15.60 -43.32 -7.53
C MET A 146 -16.12 -44.74 -7.24
N ASP A 147 -17.40 -44.91 -6.91
CA ASP A 147 -18.02 -46.22 -6.64
C ASP A 147 -18.74 -46.82 -7.87
N VAL A 148 -18.50 -46.28 -9.07
CA VAL A 148 -18.90 -46.93 -10.34
C VAL A 148 -17.84 -47.96 -10.72
N GLY A 149 -17.73 -48.97 -9.86
CA GLY A 149 -16.85 -50.11 -10.01
C GLY A 149 -17.61 -51.41 -9.77
N ASP A 150 -18.64 -51.69 -10.57
CA ASP A 150 -18.79 -53.03 -11.16
C ASP A 150 -19.90 -53.12 -12.23
N SER A 151 -19.46 -53.56 -13.41
CA SER A 151 -20.17 -54.36 -14.41
C SER A 151 -21.68 -54.16 -14.64
N SER A 152 -22.05 -53.62 -15.81
CA SER A 152 -22.86 -54.35 -16.81
C SER A 152 -22.93 -53.60 -18.14
N GLN A 153 -22.41 -54.27 -19.18
CA GLN A 153 -22.67 -54.12 -20.62
C GLN A 153 -23.66 -53.02 -21.05
N LEU A 154 -23.16 -52.01 -21.76
CA LEU A 154 -23.97 -51.26 -22.72
C LEU A 154 -23.21 -51.16 -24.05
N GLY A 155 -23.83 -51.76 -25.06
CA GLY A 155 -23.23 -52.11 -26.33
C GLY A 155 -22.94 -50.92 -27.24
N LEU A 156 -21.91 -51.12 -28.06
CA LEU A 156 -21.68 -50.41 -29.30
C LEU A 156 -22.90 -50.59 -30.24
N MET A 157 -23.59 -49.49 -30.54
CA MET A 157 -24.12 -49.20 -31.88
C MET A 157 -23.40 -47.92 -32.32
N GLY A 158 -22.63 -47.85 -33.41
CA GLY A 158 -22.90 -48.44 -34.72
C GLY A 158 -23.86 -47.54 -35.49
N VAL A 159 -23.40 -46.37 -35.95
CA VAL A 159 -24.09 -45.61 -37.02
C VAL A 159 -23.07 -45.05 -38.00
N GLU A 160 -23.36 -45.36 -39.26
CA GLU A 160 -22.65 -45.15 -40.49
C GLU A 160 -22.83 -43.73 -41.08
N SER A 161 -21.83 -43.33 -41.87
CA SER A 161 -21.92 -42.70 -43.21
C SER A 161 -22.63 -41.35 -43.44
N GLY A 162 -21.80 -40.37 -43.82
CA GLY A 162 -21.98 -39.54 -45.03
C GLY A 162 -22.26 -38.04 -44.80
N PRO A 163 -22.09 -37.16 -45.82
CA PRO A 163 -21.25 -37.23 -47.02
C PRO A 163 -20.30 -36.03 -47.17
N GLU A 164 -19.42 -36.12 -48.16
CA GLU A 164 -18.60 -35.06 -48.73
C GLU A 164 -19.37 -33.75 -48.94
N LEU A 165 -18.79 -32.64 -48.48
CA LEU A 165 -19.18 -31.29 -48.86
C LEU A 165 -17.97 -30.57 -49.43
N SER A 166 -17.92 -30.60 -50.75
CA SER A 166 -17.09 -29.77 -51.61
C SER A 166 -17.65 -28.35 -51.61
N LEU A 167 -16.82 -27.35 -51.34
CA LEU A 167 -17.11 -25.95 -51.65
C LEU A 167 -15.81 -25.20 -51.90
N MET A 168 -15.58 -24.91 -53.18
CA MET A 168 -14.69 -23.88 -53.69
C MET A 168 -15.09 -22.52 -53.13
N THR A 169 -14.12 -21.69 -52.76
CA THR A 169 -14.01 -20.32 -53.31
C THR A 169 -12.57 -19.82 -53.21
N ASP A 170 -12.09 -19.33 -54.34
CA ASP A 170 -10.86 -18.59 -54.51
C ASP A 170 -10.93 -17.17 -53.91
N SER A 171 -9.74 -16.57 -53.82
CA SER A 171 -9.43 -15.14 -54.06
C SER A 171 -9.15 -14.20 -52.86
N PRO A 172 -8.33 -13.15 -53.07
CA PRO A 172 -7.12 -12.92 -52.26
C PRO A 172 -7.03 -11.52 -51.60
N SER A 173 -5.92 -11.30 -50.91
CA SER A 173 -5.27 -9.99 -50.64
C SER A 173 -5.91 -9.05 -49.60
N ALA A 174 -5.13 -8.78 -48.54
CA ALA A 174 -5.04 -7.45 -47.96
C ALA A 174 -3.58 -7.16 -47.58
N ILE A 175 -2.94 -6.38 -48.45
CA ILE A 175 -1.64 -5.74 -48.27
C ILE A 175 -1.77 -4.67 -47.18
N ALA A 176 -0.88 -4.70 -46.20
CA ALA A 176 -0.73 -3.62 -45.22
C ALA A 176 -0.25 -2.32 -45.92
N PRO A 177 -0.83 -1.15 -45.63
CA PRO A 177 -0.33 0.10 -46.18
C PRO A 177 1.03 0.46 -45.53
N PRO A 178 1.98 1.03 -46.30
CA PRO A 178 3.26 1.47 -45.75
C PRO A 178 3.09 2.69 -44.85
N ALA A 179 3.83 2.70 -43.75
CA ALA A 179 3.97 3.85 -42.86
C ALA A 179 4.50 5.06 -43.66
N LYS A 180 3.70 6.13 -43.73
CA LYS A 180 4.15 7.43 -44.24
C LYS A 180 5.21 7.99 -43.30
N GLY A 181 6.42 8.16 -43.82
CA GLY A 181 7.51 8.86 -43.17
C GLY A 181 7.15 10.33 -42.88
N ILE A 182 7.59 10.81 -41.72
CA ILE A 182 7.51 12.21 -41.31
C ILE A 182 8.63 12.97 -42.05
N PRO A 183 8.35 14.09 -42.74
CA PRO A 183 9.38 14.86 -43.42
C PRO A 183 10.20 15.68 -42.42
N ALA A 184 11.52 15.68 -42.60
CA ALA A 184 12.43 16.57 -41.91
C ALA A 184 12.24 18.01 -42.40
N ALA A 185 11.85 18.92 -41.51
CA ALA A 185 11.80 20.35 -41.80
C ALA A 185 13.10 21.03 -41.35
N ALA A 186 13.93 21.38 -42.33
CA ALA A 186 15.01 22.34 -42.18
C ALA A 186 14.43 23.77 -42.28
N GLY A 187 14.73 24.64 -41.31
CA GLY A 187 14.41 26.07 -41.42
C GLY A 187 14.32 26.78 -40.07
N LYS A 188 14.93 27.97 -39.98
CA LYS A 188 15.26 28.76 -38.78
C LYS A 188 14.09 29.27 -37.89
N ASN A 189 12.89 28.70 -38.00
CA ASN A 189 11.73 29.01 -37.14
C ASN A 189 11.25 27.80 -36.30
N ALA A 190 12.11 26.82 -36.07
CA ALA A 190 11.78 25.59 -35.34
C ALA A 190 11.32 25.84 -33.89
N ASN A 191 11.86 26.84 -33.19
CA ASN A 191 11.51 27.08 -31.78
C ASN A 191 10.09 27.63 -31.57
N GLN A 192 9.52 28.34 -32.55
CA GLN A 192 8.16 28.89 -32.45
C GLN A 192 7.09 27.87 -32.90
N ALA A 193 7.43 27.02 -33.87
CA ALA A 193 6.59 25.90 -34.30
C ALA A 193 6.58 24.75 -33.26
N LEU A 194 7.73 24.46 -32.63
CA LEU A 194 7.82 23.53 -31.51
C LEU A 194 7.04 24.05 -30.30
N SER A 195 7.09 25.35 -30.01
CA SER A 195 6.30 25.97 -28.93
C SER A 195 4.78 25.86 -29.13
N THR A 196 4.29 25.89 -30.37
CA THR A 196 2.84 25.77 -30.67
C THR A 196 2.35 24.32 -30.72
N VAL A 197 3.20 23.38 -31.12
CA VAL A 197 2.92 21.94 -31.00
C VAL A 197 3.01 21.49 -29.52
N TYR A 198 3.95 22.06 -28.74
CA TYR A 198 4.07 21.84 -27.30
C TYR A 198 2.89 22.40 -26.52
N SER A 199 2.42 23.62 -26.82
CA SER A 199 1.29 24.21 -26.12
C SER A 199 -0.04 23.49 -26.41
N LYS A 200 -0.23 22.98 -27.65
CA LYS A 200 -1.38 22.12 -27.98
C LYS A 200 -1.31 20.74 -27.32
N GLY A 201 -0.11 20.16 -27.20
CA GLY A 201 0.09 18.94 -26.39
C GLY A 201 -0.25 19.17 -24.91
N PHE A 202 0.01 20.38 -24.39
CA PHE A 202 -0.31 20.77 -23.02
C PHE A 202 -1.79 21.11 -22.79
N GLU A 203 -2.48 21.70 -23.76
CA GLU A 203 -3.94 21.88 -23.70
C GLU A 203 -4.66 20.52 -23.67
N HIS A 204 -4.14 19.50 -24.35
CA HIS A 204 -4.64 18.12 -24.20
C HIS A 204 -4.27 17.49 -22.85
N ALA A 205 -3.08 17.77 -22.32
CA ALA A 205 -2.69 17.36 -20.97
C ALA A 205 -3.41 18.13 -19.84
N SER A 206 -4.08 19.25 -20.17
CA SER A 206 -4.78 20.13 -19.21
C SER A 206 -6.01 19.49 -18.57
N GLN A 207 -6.38 18.26 -18.99
CA GLN A 207 -7.33 17.39 -18.30
C GLN A 207 -6.67 16.48 -17.24
N CYS A 208 -5.52 16.86 -16.67
CA CYS A 208 -5.07 16.27 -15.42
C CYS A 208 -6.08 16.60 -14.32
N ILE A 209 -6.96 15.63 -14.07
CA ILE A 209 -8.08 15.58 -13.10
C ILE A 209 -9.42 16.04 -13.68
N SER A 210 -10.12 15.09 -14.29
CA SER A 210 -11.57 15.00 -14.13
C SER A 210 -11.88 13.56 -13.77
N GLN A 211 -11.91 13.20 -12.48
CA GLN A 211 -12.42 11.90 -12.00
C GLN A 211 -13.95 11.75 -12.22
N ASN A 212 -14.57 12.57 -13.07
CA ASN A 212 -16.01 12.69 -13.23
C ASN A 212 -16.49 12.25 -14.62
N ALA A 213 -16.07 11.07 -15.08
CA ALA A 213 -16.75 10.42 -16.21
C ALA A 213 -18.21 10.09 -15.86
N GLY A 214 -18.50 9.80 -14.58
CA GLY A 214 -19.85 9.46 -14.11
C GLY A 214 -20.89 10.53 -14.47
N PRO A 215 -20.72 11.80 -14.07
CA PRO A 215 -21.64 12.89 -14.44
C PRO A 215 -21.62 13.24 -15.94
N ALA A 216 -20.47 13.15 -16.62
CA ALA A 216 -20.35 13.52 -18.04
C ALA A 216 -20.94 12.48 -19.00
N CYS A 217 -20.96 11.21 -18.61
CA CYS A 217 -21.59 10.12 -19.34
C CYS A 217 -22.98 9.76 -18.78
N ALA A 218 -23.57 10.57 -17.89
CA ALA A 218 -24.91 10.34 -17.35
C ALA A 218 -25.99 10.74 -18.37
N GLY A 219 -27.02 9.91 -18.54
CA GLY A 219 -28.18 10.21 -19.39
C GLY A 219 -28.08 9.78 -20.86
N VAL A 220 -27.00 9.09 -21.25
CA VAL A 220 -26.92 8.43 -22.56
C VAL A 220 -27.41 6.97 -22.48
N THR A 221 -27.75 6.37 -23.61
CA THR A 221 -28.10 4.94 -23.66
C THR A 221 -26.94 4.08 -23.17
N ALA A 222 -27.21 2.88 -22.64
CA ALA A 222 -26.18 1.99 -22.10
C ALA A 222 -25.00 1.75 -23.07
N GLU A 223 -25.31 1.61 -24.37
CA GLU A 223 -24.31 1.45 -25.44
C GLU A 223 -23.43 2.70 -25.64
N ARG A 224 -24.04 3.90 -25.57
CA ARG A 224 -23.30 5.17 -25.62
C ARG A 224 -22.53 5.45 -24.35
N GLN A 225 -23.01 4.97 -23.20
CA GLN A 225 -22.31 5.10 -21.93
C GLN A 225 -21.03 4.28 -21.93
N GLN A 226 -21.08 3.06 -22.48
CA GLN A 226 -19.91 2.20 -22.62
C GLN A 226 -18.85 2.81 -23.56
N THR A 227 -19.29 3.39 -24.68
CA THR A 227 -18.40 4.11 -25.61
C THR A 227 -17.78 5.35 -24.95
N CYS A 228 -18.60 6.17 -24.26
CA CYS A 228 -18.14 7.36 -23.53
C CYS A 228 -17.09 7.02 -22.46
N VAL A 229 -17.30 5.94 -21.69
CA VAL A 229 -16.34 5.47 -20.68
C VAL A 229 -15.06 4.94 -21.32
N SER A 230 -15.17 4.24 -22.45
CA SER A 230 -14.01 3.72 -23.21
C SER A 230 -13.15 4.86 -23.75
N ASP A 231 -13.74 5.85 -24.41
CA ASP A 231 -13.04 7.01 -24.95
C ASP A 231 -12.38 7.85 -23.84
N TYR A 232 -13.08 8.01 -22.72
CA TYR A 232 -12.54 8.66 -21.53
C TYR A 232 -11.32 7.91 -20.98
N ARG A 233 -11.38 6.58 -20.87
CA ARG A 233 -10.23 5.75 -20.43
C ARG A 233 -9.06 5.87 -21.39
N ALA A 234 -9.30 5.80 -22.69
CA ALA A 234 -8.26 5.97 -23.71
C ALA A 234 -7.60 7.36 -23.61
N GLY A 235 -8.39 8.42 -23.37
CA GLY A 235 -7.88 9.78 -23.12
C GLY A 235 -7.04 9.87 -21.84
N TYR A 236 -7.50 9.25 -20.75
CA TYR A 236 -6.77 9.17 -19.49
C TYR A 236 -5.43 8.45 -19.63
N ASP A 237 -5.42 7.29 -20.28
CA ASP A 237 -4.22 6.48 -20.50
C ASP A 237 -3.21 7.23 -21.37
N SER A 238 -3.68 7.89 -22.44
CA SER A 238 -2.86 8.76 -23.29
C SER A 238 -2.27 9.93 -22.50
N GLY A 239 -3.06 10.59 -21.64
CA GLY A 239 -2.60 11.65 -20.76
C GLY A 239 -1.56 11.19 -19.74
N SER A 240 -1.72 10.00 -19.18
CA SER A 240 -0.77 9.38 -18.25
C SER A 240 0.56 9.06 -18.93
N ILE A 241 0.53 8.52 -20.15
CA ILE A 241 1.73 8.26 -20.97
C ILE A 241 2.46 9.57 -21.29
N GLN A 242 1.72 10.59 -21.75
CA GLN A 242 2.29 11.90 -22.04
C GLN A 242 2.92 12.55 -20.80
N LYS A 243 2.25 12.49 -19.65
CA LYS A 243 2.81 12.95 -18.38
C LYS A 243 4.12 12.24 -18.04
N LYS A 244 4.19 10.91 -18.20
CA LYS A 244 5.43 10.14 -17.95
C LYS A 244 6.57 10.59 -18.86
N LEU A 245 6.30 10.79 -20.16
CA LEU A 245 7.30 11.26 -21.13
C LEU A 245 7.81 12.66 -20.79
N VAL A 246 6.90 13.57 -20.46
CA VAL A 246 7.21 14.93 -20.00
C VAL A 246 8.10 14.88 -18.75
N LEU A 247 7.72 14.15 -17.70
CA LEU A 247 8.55 14.08 -16.49
C LEU A 247 9.91 13.41 -16.73
N GLN A 248 10.01 12.48 -17.67
CA GLN A 248 11.29 11.90 -18.08
C GLN A 248 12.18 12.94 -18.80
N GLU A 249 11.61 13.75 -19.68
CA GLU A 249 12.31 14.86 -20.34
C GLU A 249 12.83 15.88 -19.30
N ALA A 250 12.02 16.21 -18.27
CA ALA A 250 12.41 17.08 -17.18
C ALA A 250 13.66 16.55 -16.45
N TYR A 251 13.64 15.26 -16.10
CA TYR A 251 14.72 14.59 -15.42
C TYR A 251 16.00 14.59 -16.26
N GLN A 252 15.92 14.27 -17.56
CA GLN A 252 17.06 14.33 -18.48
C GLN A 252 17.61 15.75 -18.65
N ALA A 253 16.74 16.76 -18.68
CA ALA A 253 17.15 18.16 -18.71
C ALA A 253 17.91 18.54 -17.43
N GLY A 254 17.45 18.06 -16.27
CA GLY A 254 18.13 18.21 -14.98
C GLY A 254 19.53 17.60 -14.99
N GLN A 255 19.66 16.34 -15.43
CA GLN A 255 20.97 15.67 -15.56
C GLN A 255 21.92 16.44 -16.48
N SER A 256 21.41 16.91 -17.62
CA SER A 256 22.20 17.67 -18.60
C SER A 256 22.69 19.00 -18.04
N ALA A 257 21.85 19.69 -17.26
CA ALA A 257 22.23 20.94 -16.58
C ALA A 257 23.30 20.70 -15.52
N ALA A 258 23.17 19.63 -14.72
CA ALA A 258 24.19 19.23 -13.75
C ALA A 258 25.52 18.90 -14.41
N ALA A 259 25.51 18.17 -15.53
CA ALA A 259 26.71 17.86 -16.30
C ALA A 259 27.41 19.12 -16.85
N ARG A 260 26.67 20.22 -17.06
CA ARG A 260 27.21 21.53 -17.45
C ARG A 260 27.60 22.42 -16.27
N GLY A 261 27.38 21.99 -15.03
CA GLY A 261 27.63 22.79 -13.83
C GLY A 261 26.66 23.98 -13.66
N GLU A 262 25.48 23.92 -14.28
CA GLU A 262 24.44 24.95 -14.13
C GLU A 262 23.81 24.87 -12.72
N LEU A 263 23.09 25.92 -12.30
CA LEU A 263 22.31 25.86 -11.06
C LEU A 263 21.01 25.08 -11.29
N ALA A 264 20.57 24.35 -10.27
CA ALA A 264 19.26 23.70 -10.28
C ALA A 264 18.15 24.76 -10.36
N ASN A 265 17.60 24.98 -11.57
CA ASN A 265 16.58 26.00 -11.78
C ASN A 265 15.43 25.51 -12.67
N GLY A 266 14.86 24.35 -12.32
CA GLY A 266 13.71 23.78 -13.05
C GLY A 266 12.51 24.71 -13.12
N ALA A 267 12.40 25.71 -12.24
CA ALA A 267 11.31 26.70 -12.22
C ALA A 267 11.44 27.79 -13.30
N SER A 268 12.66 27.99 -13.83
CA SER A 268 12.96 28.95 -14.91
C SER A 268 12.83 28.35 -16.31
N ASP A 269 12.72 27.02 -16.42
CA ASP A 269 12.55 26.34 -17.69
C ASP A 269 11.16 26.71 -18.26
N PRO A 270 11.04 27.26 -19.48
CA PRO A 270 9.75 27.59 -20.07
C PRO A 270 8.86 26.36 -20.25
N ARG A 271 9.41 25.14 -20.26
CA ARG A 271 8.65 23.88 -20.26
C ARG A 271 7.98 23.57 -18.92
N ALA A 272 8.39 24.23 -17.85
CA ALA A 272 7.75 24.12 -16.54
C ALA A 272 6.42 24.91 -16.46
N LEU A 273 6.04 25.65 -17.49
CA LEU A 273 4.78 26.40 -17.53
C LEU A 273 3.61 25.44 -17.76
N GLY A 274 2.59 25.50 -16.89
CA GLY A 274 1.34 24.75 -17.04
C GLY A 274 0.93 23.98 -15.78
N PRO A 275 -0.18 23.21 -15.83
CA PRO A 275 -0.72 22.48 -14.68
C PRO A 275 0.23 21.45 -14.04
N CYS A 276 1.24 20.96 -14.78
CA CYS A 276 2.25 20.03 -14.25
C CYS A 276 3.52 20.70 -13.74
N ARG A 277 3.53 22.03 -13.53
CA ARG A 277 4.70 22.81 -13.11
C ARG A 277 5.45 22.19 -11.94
N THR A 278 4.73 21.84 -10.87
CA THR A 278 5.33 21.29 -9.65
C THR A 278 6.03 19.95 -9.92
N ASP A 279 5.35 19.04 -10.62
CA ASP A 279 5.90 17.73 -10.98
C ASP A 279 7.14 17.86 -11.88
N TRP A 280 7.10 18.80 -12.84
CA TRP A 280 8.24 19.09 -13.71
C TRP A 280 9.46 19.59 -12.93
N ILE A 281 9.27 20.56 -12.03
CA ILE A 281 10.35 21.12 -11.20
C ILE A 281 10.99 20.02 -10.34
N MET A 282 10.18 19.16 -9.73
CA MET A 282 10.68 18.04 -8.93
C MET A 282 11.48 17.05 -9.78
N ALA A 283 10.95 16.62 -10.92
CA ALA A 283 11.64 15.70 -11.82
C ALA A 283 12.97 16.27 -12.33
N TYR A 284 12.98 17.56 -12.71
CA TYR A 284 14.21 18.26 -13.10
C TYR A 284 15.24 18.30 -11.97
N ASN A 285 14.86 18.73 -10.78
CA ASN A 285 15.79 18.84 -9.64
C ASN A 285 16.36 17.46 -9.26
N ASN A 286 15.54 16.41 -9.30
CA ASN A 286 16.01 15.04 -9.06
C ASN A 286 17.06 14.59 -10.08
N GLY A 287 16.88 14.92 -11.35
CA GLY A 287 17.89 14.65 -12.39
C GLY A 287 19.17 15.42 -12.15
N HIS A 288 19.04 16.70 -11.76
CA HIS A 288 20.16 17.59 -11.50
C HIS A 288 21.03 17.10 -10.33
N PHE A 289 20.45 16.92 -9.14
CA PHE A 289 21.20 16.49 -7.97
C PHE A 289 21.65 15.02 -8.06
N GLY A 290 20.87 14.17 -8.71
CA GLY A 290 21.25 12.77 -8.96
C GLY A 290 22.51 12.64 -9.82
N ALA A 291 22.69 13.52 -10.81
CA ALA A 291 23.87 13.50 -11.68
C ALA A 291 25.13 14.11 -11.04
N GLN A 292 24.99 14.92 -9.99
CA GLN A 292 26.15 15.46 -9.24
C GLN A 292 26.71 14.47 -8.21
N SER A 293 26.00 13.38 -7.95
CA SER A 293 26.51 12.30 -7.10
C SER A 293 27.61 11.55 -7.85
N PRO A 294 28.84 11.46 -7.32
CA PRO A 294 29.90 10.72 -8.00
C PRO A 294 29.48 9.26 -8.19
N PRO A 295 29.82 8.62 -9.32
CA PRO A 295 29.54 7.19 -9.49
C PRO A 295 30.21 6.42 -8.35
N PRO A 296 29.53 5.40 -7.77
CA PRO A 296 30.11 4.59 -6.71
C PRO A 296 31.41 3.97 -7.24
N ALA A 297 32.52 4.27 -6.56
CA ALA A 297 33.82 3.71 -6.90
C ALA A 297 33.75 2.17 -6.85
N GLY A 298 34.33 1.53 -7.87
CA GLY A 298 34.21 0.10 -8.14
C GLY A 298 34.40 -0.83 -6.93
N ASN A 299 33.44 -1.74 -6.78
CA ASN A 299 33.36 -2.73 -5.70
C ASN A 299 34.50 -3.75 -5.77
N LYS A 300 35.41 -3.66 -4.79
CA LYS A 300 36.06 -4.84 -4.19
C LYS A 300 35.05 -5.44 -3.19
N PRO A 301 34.89 -6.78 -3.08
CA PRO A 301 33.98 -7.35 -2.10
C PRO A 301 34.56 -7.10 -0.70
N ALA A 302 34.09 -6.04 -0.07
CA ALA A 302 34.35 -5.75 1.32
C ALA A 302 33.48 -6.70 2.15
N VAL A 303 34.13 -7.52 2.97
CA VAL A 303 33.51 -8.17 4.11
C VAL A 303 32.79 -7.07 4.90
N ALA A 304 31.48 -7.26 5.11
CA ALA A 304 30.57 -6.29 5.71
C ALA A 304 31.20 -5.64 6.95
N ALA A 305 31.46 -4.33 6.86
CA ALA A 305 31.74 -3.54 8.04
C ALA A 305 30.44 -3.49 8.84
N ALA A 306 30.43 -4.16 10.00
CA ALA A 306 29.39 -4.04 11.00
C ALA A 306 28.99 -2.57 11.14
N THR A 307 27.69 -2.30 11.09
CA THR A 307 27.07 -0.99 11.24
C THR A 307 27.58 -0.32 12.52
N LYS A 308 28.64 0.49 12.40
CA LYS A 308 29.03 1.46 13.42
C LYS A 308 27.90 2.48 13.51
N GLY A 309 26.92 2.28 14.40
CA GLY A 309 25.90 3.30 14.59
C GLY A 309 24.92 3.07 15.74
N ASP A 310 24.35 1.88 15.87
CA ASP A 310 23.26 1.65 16.81
C ASP A 310 23.65 0.63 17.90
N PRO A 311 23.91 1.08 19.15
CA PRO A 311 24.23 0.17 20.25
C PRO A 311 23.07 -0.78 20.57
N GLU A 312 21.82 -0.39 20.29
CA GLU A 312 20.66 -1.24 20.52
C GLU A 312 20.58 -2.38 19.49
N ALA A 313 20.79 -2.08 18.20
CA ALA A 313 20.90 -3.12 17.17
C ALA A 313 22.02 -4.12 17.49
N ALA A 314 23.19 -3.64 17.93
CA ALA A 314 24.29 -4.52 18.35
C ALA A 314 23.92 -5.39 19.55
N ARG A 315 23.20 -4.85 20.54
CA ARG A 315 22.67 -5.61 21.68
C ARG A 315 21.73 -6.73 21.22
N ILE A 316 20.74 -6.39 20.39
CA ILE A 316 19.76 -7.35 19.86
C ILE A 316 20.44 -8.48 19.09
N ILE A 317 21.40 -8.15 18.20
CA ILE A 317 22.17 -9.15 17.44
C ILE A 317 22.95 -10.08 18.37
N ASN A 318 23.60 -9.54 19.42
CA ASN A 318 24.33 -10.35 20.38
C ASN A 318 23.42 -11.30 21.16
N GLU A 319 22.22 -10.85 21.54
CA GLU A 319 21.25 -11.68 22.26
C GLU A 319 20.63 -12.77 21.38
N MET A 320 20.37 -12.49 20.10
CA MET A 320 19.93 -13.50 19.13
C MET A 320 20.99 -14.59 18.92
N ASN A 321 22.26 -14.21 18.77
CA ASN A 321 23.37 -15.17 18.68
C ASN A 321 23.53 -15.99 19.98
N ALA A 322 23.36 -15.34 21.14
CA ALA A 322 23.38 -16.04 22.43
C ALA A 322 22.24 -17.06 22.55
N LEU A 323 21.03 -16.73 22.09
CA LEU A 323 19.92 -17.68 22.07
C LEU A 323 20.17 -18.83 21.09
N ALA A 324 20.71 -18.58 19.89
CA ALA A 324 21.08 -19.66 18.95
C ALA A 324 22.05 -20.66 19.58
N LYS A 325 23.06 -20.17 20.31
CA LYS A 325 23.98 -21.00 21.09
C LYS A 325 23.26 -21.77 22.21
N HIS A 326 22.34 -21.13 22.93
CA HIS A 326 21.56 -21.78 23.98
C HIS A 326 20.66 -22.92 23.42
N LEU A 327 20.10 -22.71 22.23
CA LEU A 327 19.31 -23.71 21.50
C LEU A 327 20.14 -24.86 20.92
N GLY A 328 21.46 -24.83 21.08
CA GLY A 328 22.36 -25.89 20.63
C GLY A 328 22.60 -25.92 19.12
N TRP A 329 22.46 -24.79 18.43
CA TRP A 329 22.80 -24.68 17.01
C TRP A 329 24.28 -25.00 16.80
N SER A 330 24.62 -25.64 15.69
CA SER A 330 25.98 -25.89 15.25
C SER A 330 26.77 -24.59 15.07
N ALA A 331 28.10 -24.70 15.04
CA ALA A 331 28.97 -23.54 14.79
C ALA A 331 28.68 -22.94 13.41
N GLU A 332 28.43 -23.79 12.40
CA GLU A 332 28.11 -23.38 11.04
C GLU A 332 26.76 -22.64 10.96
N GLU A 333 25.74 -23.06 11.71
CA GLU A 333 24.46 -22.33 11.81
C GLU A 333 24.63 -20.98 12.53
N GLN A 334 25.42 -20.95 13.61
CA GLN A 334 25.71 -19.70 14.34
C GLN A 334 26.44 -18.70 13.46
N ASP A 335 27.44 -19.13 12.69
CA ASP A 335 28.21 -18.27 11.78
C ASP A 335 27.33 -17.71 10.66
N ARG A 336 26.44 -18.52 10.08
CA ARG A 336 25.47 -18.06 9.07
C ARG A 336 24.48 -17.07 9.65
N LEU A 337 23.91 -17.35 10.83
CA LEU A 337 23.01 -16.44 11.52
C LEU A 337 23.71 -15.10 11.77
N ALA A 338 24.92 -15.12 12.34
CA ALA A 338 25.67 -13.90 12.61
C ALA A 338 25.93 -13.09 11.33
N ALA A 339 26.34 -13.75 10.24
CA ALA A 339 26.56 -13.09 8.96
C ALA A 339 25.27 -12.48 8.40
N ALA A 340 24.15 -13.20 8.47
CA ALA A 340 22.84 -12.74 8.00
C ALA A 340 22.34 -11.54 8.82
N LEU A 341 22.40 -11.61 10.15
CA LEU A 341 22.00 -10.52 11.05
C LEU A 341 22.80 -9.23 10.80
N ASN A 342 24.11 -9.35 10.58
CA ASN A 342 24.97 -8.19 10.30
C ASN A 342 24.83 -7.65 8.87
N SER A 343 24.26 -8.44 7.95
CA SER A 343 24.00 -8.05 6.56
C SER A 343 22.61 -7.47 6.34
N LEU A 344 21.73 -7.56 7.35
CA LEU A 344 20.41 -6.95 7.31
C LEU A 344 20.55 -5.43 7.37
N GLY A 345 20.06 -4.76 6.34
CA GLY A 345 20.19 -3.33 6.17
C GLY A 345 19.18 -2.79 5.16
N ALA A 346 19.02 -1.47 5.15
CA ALA A 346 18.07 -0.82 4.27
C ALA A 346 18.39 -1.05 2.78
N ASP A 347 17.35 -1.27 1.99
CA ASP A 347 17.41 -1.43 0.53
C ASP A 347 16.19 -0.74 -0.09
N GLY A 348 16.16 -0.62 -1.41
CA GLY A 348 15.14 0.11 -2.13
C GLY A 348 15.48 1.58 -2.36
N THR A 349 14.50 2.29 -2.90
CA THR A 349 14.64 3.68 -3.33
C THR A 349 14.51 4.59 -2.11
N GLN A 350 15.56 5.36 -1.84
CA GLN A 350 15.56 6.33 -0.74
C GLN A 350 14.57 7.48 -1.02
N GLY A 351 13.95 8.00 0.04
CA GLY A 351 13.07 9.18 -0.04
C GLY A 351 11.71 8.94 -0.71
N VAL A 352 11.28 7.68 -0.87
CA VAL A 352 9.94 7.35 -1.34
C VAL A 352 8.87 7.84 -0.37
N THR A 353 7.78 8.40 -0.91
CA THR A 353 6.64 8.87 -0.13
C THR A 353 5.57 7.79 -0.03
N GLY A 354 4.75 7.85 1.02
CA GLY A 354 3.59 6.96 1.16
C GLY A 354 2.61 7.03 -0.02
N VAL A 355 2.53 8.18 -0.72
CA VAL A 355 1.70 8.31 -1.94
C VAL A 355 2.26 7.48 -3.09
N GLN A 356 3.57 7.50 -3.31
CA GLN A 356 4.22 6.70 -4.35
C GLN A 356 4.07 5.21 -4.06
N ILE A 357 4.17 4.82 -2.80
CA ILE A 357 4.01 3.44 -2.36
C ILE A 357 2.58 2.95 -2.57
N ARG A 358 1.57 3.74 -2.15
CA ARG A 358 0.16 3.43 -2.41
C ARG A 358 -0.12 3.28 -3.91
N SER A 359 0.46 4.15 -4.74
CA SER A 359 0.33 4.07 -6.19
C SER A 359 0.96 2.78 -6.74
N ALA A 360 2.16 2.42 -6.29
CA ALA A 360 2.82 1.19 -6.71
C ALA A 360 1.99 -0.06 -6.34
N TRP A 361 1.47 -0.10 -5.10
CA TRP A 361 0.56 -1.18 -4.67
C TRP A 361 -0.72 -1.24 -5.50
N GLN A 362 -1.35 -0.09 -5.78
CA GLN A 362 -2.55 -0.04 -6.60
C GLN A 362 -2.28 -0.61 -8.00
N ASP A 363 -1.18 -0.20 -8.63
CA ASP A 363 -0.76 -0.69 -9.95
C ASP A 363 -0.51 -2.20 -9.94
N VAL A 364 0.11 -2.73 -8.88
CA VAL A 364 0.36 -4.18 -8.70
C VAL A 364 -0.96 -4.94 -8.51
N LEU A 365 -1.88 -4.44 -7.68
CA LEU A 365 -3.10 -5.14 -7.29
C LEU A 365 -4.14 -5.18 -8.41
N VAL A 366 -4.19 -4.19 -9.31
CA VAL A 366 -5.14 -4.18 -10.43
C VAL A 366 -4.70 -5.06 -11.61
N ARG A 367 -3.49 -5.61 -11.60
CA ARG A 367 -3.00 -6.52 -12.64
C ARG A 367 -3.75 -7.85 -12.62
N GLY A 368 -4.27 -8.24 -13.78
CA GLY A 368 -4.96 -9.51 -13.96
C GLY A 368 -4.04 -10.73 -13.82
N GLN A 369 -4.61 -11.86 -13.42
CA GLN A 369 -3.90 -13.14 -13.29
C GLN A 369 -3.73 -13.89 -14.62
N ASP A 370 -4.43 -13.48 -15.68
CA ASP A 370 -4.54 -14.24 -16.93
C ASP A 370 -3.94 -13.50 -18.15
N GLY A 371 -3.18 -12.44 -17.91
CA GLY A 371 -2.59 -11.59 -18.95
C GLY A 371 -1.21 -12.03 -19.44
N ASP A 372 -0.66 -11.25 -20.37
CA ASP A 372 0.69 -11.45 -20.92
C ASP A 372 1.77 -11.54 -19.83
N ILE A 373 1.65 -10.73 -18.78
CA ILE A 373 2.57 -10.72 -17.64
C ILE A 373 2.52 -12.06 -16.91
N ALA A 374 1.32 -12.58 -16.64
CA ALA A 374 1.17 -13.87 -15.96
C ALA A 374 1.71 -15.03 -16.80
N ARG A 375 1.51 -15.01 -18.12
CA ARG A 375 2.13 -16.00 -19.03
C ARG A 375 3.66 -15.92 -19.02
N LYS A 376 4.22 -14.70 -18.95
CA LYS A 376 5.67 -14.51 -18.82
C LYS A 376 6.19 -14.97 -17.46
N ALA A 377 5.47 -14.72 -16.37
CA ALA A 377 5.80 -15.23 -15.05
C ALA A 377 5.75 -16.76 -14.99
N ALA A 378 4.75 -17.39 -15.64
CA ALA A 378 4.66 -18.85 -15.73
C ALA A 378 5.91 -19.46 -16.41
N GLN A 379 6.49 -18.76 -17.39
CA GLN A 379 7.74 -19.11 -18.08
C GLN A 379 9.01 -18.65 -17.34
N GLY A 380 8.86 -17.89 -16.25
CA GLY A 380 9.96 -17.38 -15.44
C GLY A 380 10.63 -18.46 -14.60
N ASP A 381 11.88 -18.18 -14.23
CA ASP A 381 12.68 -19.05 -13.39
C ASP A 381 12.38 -18.77 -11.90
N GLY A 382 12.27 -19.84 -11.12
CA GLY A 382 12.05 -19.75 -9.68
C GLY A 382 11.33 -20.95 -9.08
N PRO A 383 11.31 -21.07 -7.74
CA PRO A 383 10.57 -22.12 -7.08
C PRO A 383 9.06 -21.99 -7.32
N GLY A 384 8.44 -23.09 -7.76
CA GLY A 384 6.98 -23.23 -7.68
C GLY A 384 6.58 -23.42 -6.22
N LEU A 385 5.85 -22.46 -5.66
CA LEU A 385 5.37 -22.49 -4.28
C LEU A 385 3.84 -22.49 -4.22
N SER A 386 3.30 -23.30 -3.32
CA SER A 386 1.90 -23.27 -2.91
C SER A 386 1.76 -22.33 -1.71
N GLY A 387 0.71 -21.51 -1.68
CA GLY A 387 0.48 -20.65 -0.52
C GLY A 387 -0.05 -21.43 0.68
N ALA A 388 0.47 -21.11 1.86
CA ALA A 388 0.12 -21.64 3.17
C ALA A 388 -1.18 -21.06 3.75
N GLY A 389 -1.78 -20.06 3.09
CA GLY A 389 -3.09 -19.53 3.44
C GLY A 389 -3.24 -18.04 3.15
N LYS A 390 -4.20 -17.42 3.84
CA LYS A 390 -4.42 -15.98 3.85
C LYS A 390 -4.12 -15.47 5.26
N GLN A 391 -3.40 -14.37 5.35
CA GLN A 391 -3.16 -13.67 6.60
C GLN A 391 -4.46 -13.40 7.32
N SER A 392 -4.41 -13.55 8.63
CA SER A 392 -5.50 -13.16 9.51
C SER A 392 -5.57 -11.63 9.62
N GLN A 393 -6.41 -11.10 10.52
CA GLN A 393 -6.44 -9.67 10.84
C GLN A 393 -5.27 -9.22 11.75
N TYR A 394 -4.31 -10.12 12.01
CA TYR A 394 -3.17 -9.91 12.92
C TYR A 394 -1.87 -9.58 12.17
N GLU A 395 -0.84 -9.19 12.92
CA GLU A 395 0.50 -8.84 12.39
C GLU A 395 1.39 -10.08 12.09
N ASP A 396 0.78 -11.17 11.62
CA ASP A 396 1.45 -12.46 11.38
C ASP A 396 1.93 -12.68 9.93
N CYS A 397 2.14 -11.60 9.18
CA CYS A 397 2.60 -11.63 7.77
C CYS A 397 3.88 -12.45 7.60
N THR A 398 4.86 -12.30 8.50
CA THR A 398 6.12 -13.05 8.46
C THR A 398 5.92 -14.56 8.59
N ILE A 399 4.97 -15.00 9.42
CA ILE A 399 4.70 -16.43 9.61
C ILE A 399 4.15 -17.03 8.32
N PHE A 400 3.19 -16.34 7.68
CA PHE A 400 2.67 -16.78 6.38
C PHE A 400 3.73 -16.71 5.28
N ALA A 401 4.54 -15.66 5.23
CA ALA A 401 5.61 -15.52 4.24
C ALA A 401 6.62 -16.66 4.36
N LEU A 402 7.09 -16.97 5.57
CA LEU A 402 8.03 -18.06 5.76
C LEU A 402 7.38 -19.44 5.54
N ALA A 403 6.13 -19.63 5.95
CA ALA A 403 5.38 -20.86 5.65
C ALA A 403 5.27 -21.09 4.13
N ASN A 404 5.00 -20.03 3.35
CA ASN A 404 5.00 -20.08 1.89
C ASN A 404 6.40 -20.43 1.34
N ALA A 405 7.44 -19.71 1.79
CA ALA A 405 8.80 -19.87 1.30
C ALA A 405 9.37 -21.27 1.61
N ALA A 406 9.03 -21.83 2.76
CA ALA A 406 9.51 -23.13 3.21
C ALA A 406 8.61 -24.30 2.81
N GLY A 407 7.41 -24.04 2.28
CA GLY A 407 6.42 -25.08 2.01
C GLY A 407 5.94 -25.79 3.28
N LEU A 408 5.85 -25.05 4.40
CA LEU A 408 5.48 -25.57 5.71
C LEU A 408 4.06 -25.14 6.11
N PRO A 409 3.35 -25.91 6.95
CA PRO A 409 2.10 -25.45 7.55
C PRO A 409 2.31 -24.22 8.44
N TYR A 410 1.36 -23.28 8.43
CA TYR A 410 1.37 -22.10 9.30
C TYR A 410 1.62 -22.45 10.78
N SER A 411 0.96 -23.50 11.28
CA SER A 411 1.05 -23.92 12.69
C SER A 411 2.47 -24.32 13.12
N VAL A 412 3.27 -24.86 12.19
CA VAL A 412 4.66 -25.25 12.47
C VAL A 412 5.52 -24.01 12.61
N VAL A 413 5.36 -23.05 11.69
CA VAL A 413 6.11 -21.78 11.70
C VAL A 413 5.69 -20.91 12.90
N SER A 414 4.40 -20.83 13.22
CA SER A 414 3.90 -20.02 14.34
C SER A 414 4.32 -20.56 15.70
N ALA A 415 4.34 -21.89 15.89
CA ALA A 415 4.84 -22.52 17.10
C ALA A 415 6.33 -22.21 17.31
N ARG A 416 7.13 -22.25 16.24
CA ARG A 416 8.55 -21.89 16.31
C ARG A 416 8.75 -20.40 16.61
N ALA A 417 8.00 -19.52 15.95
CA ALA A 417 8.04 -18.08 16.22
C ALA A 417 7.69 -17.76 17.69
N THR A 418 6.65 -18.42 18.21
CA THR A 418 6.20 -18.26 19.60
C THR A 418 7.29 -18.69 20.59
N LYS A 419 7.99 -19.79 20.31
CA LYS A 419 9.13 -20.24 21.11
C LYS A 419 10.28 -19.22 21.08
N LEU A 420 10.68 -18.76 19.90
CA LEU A 420 11.77 -17.79 19.75
C LEU A 420 11.47 -16.47 20.48
N VAL A 421 10.25 -15.94 20.33
CA VAL A 421 9.84 -14.72 21.06
C VAL A 421 9.79 -14.95 22.57
N GLY A 422 9.36 -16.13 23.03
CA GLY A 422 9.30 -16.45 24.46
C GLY A 422 10.68 -16.57 25.12
N GLU A 423 11.69 -17.00 24.38
CA GLU A 423 13.06 -17.21 24.87
C GLU A 423 14.02 -16.04 24.54
N GLY A 424 13.61 -15.10 23.68
CA GLY A 424 14.44 -14.01 23.18
C GLY A 424 14.57 -12.84 24.15
N GLU A 425 15.67 -12.77 24.89
CA GLU A 425 15.96 -11.72 25.89
C GLU A 425 16.08 -10.29 25.31
N TRP A 426 16.02 -10.13 23.98
CA TRP A 426 15.88 -8.81 23.34
C TRP A 426 14.48 -8.21 23.49
N ARG A 427 13.49 -9.05 23.78
CA ARG A 427 12.11 -8.66 24.13
C ARG A 427 11.98 -8.47 25.63
N ASP A 428 11.09 -7.57 26.04
CA ASP A 428 10.84 -7.37 27.46
C ASP A 428 10.15 -8.61 28.09
N ALA A 429 10.20 -8.71 29.42
CA ALA A 429 9.65 -9.87 30.13
C ALA A 429 8.14 -10.07 29.92
N ALA A 430 7.37 -9.00 29.70
CA ALA A 430 5.92 -9.09 29.49
C ALA A 430 5.60 -9.61 28.08
N GLU A 431 6.38 -9.20 27.08
CA GLU A 431 6.35 -9.73 25.71
C GLU A 431 6.70 -11.22 25.68
N ARG A 432 7.80 -11.61 26.35
CA ARG A 432 8.23 -13.02 26.45
C ARG A 432 7.23 -13.92 27.16
N ALA A 433 6.51 -13.38 28.14
CA ALA A 433 5.44 -14.10 28.82
C ALA A 433 4.18 -14.26 27.95
N ASN A 434 4.02 -13.48 26.87
CA ASN A 434 2.85 -13.47 26.00
C ASN A 434 3.23 -13.45 24.50
N PRO A 435 4.05 -14.40 24.01
CA PRO A 435 4.65 -14.34 22.68
C PRO A 435 3.62 -14.35 21.55
N GLN A 436 2.51 -15.09 21.72
CA GLN A 436 1.40 -15.06 20.75
C GLN A 436 0.84 -13.64 20.57
N LYS A 437 0.60 -12.92 21.67
CA LYS A 437 0.07 -11.56 21.62
C LYS A 437 1.05 -10.59 20.95
N VAL A 438 2.35 -10.79 21.15
CA VAL A 438 3.40 -10.01 20.48
C VAL A 438 3.32 -10.21 18.97
N ILE A 439 3.29 -11.47 18.53
CA ILE A 439 3.16 -11.81 17.10
C ILE A 439 1.88 -11.21 16.52
N GLU A 440 0.75 -11.35 17.23
CA GLU A 440 -0.55 -10.89 16.72
C GLU A 440 -0.66 -9.35 16.61
N GLN A 441 0.07 -8.61 17.43
CA GLN A 441 -0.11 -7.15 17.58
C GLN A 441 1.09 -6.32 17.10
N LYS A 442 2.28 -6.90 17.06
CA LYS A 442 3.53 -6.21 16.73
C LYS A 442 4.31 -6.88 15.59
N GLY A 443 3.99 -8.13 15.27
CA GLY A 443 4.74 -8.93 14.31
C GLY A 443 6.16 -9.22 14.77
N LEU A 444 7.03 -9.54 13.80
CA LEU A 444 8.43 -9.86 14.02
C LEU A 444 9.34 -8.76 13.45
N ILE A 445 10.42 -8.44 14.17
CA ILE A 445 11.46 -7.53 13.66
C ILE A 445 12.38 -8.26 12.67
N GLY A 446 13.08 -7.53 11.81
CA GLY A 446 13.92 -8.14 10.76
C GLY A 446 14.93 -9.20 11.25
N GLY A 447 15.58 -8.97 12.40
CA GLY A 447 16.45 -9.98 13.02
C GLY A 447 15.73 -11.26 13.46
N GLU A 448 14.49 -11.14 13.95
CA GLU A 448 13.65 -12.29 14.28
C GLU A 448 13.20 -13.04 13.03
N VAL A 449 12.98 -12.35 11.90
CA VAL A 449 12.69 -12.98 10.60
C VAL A 449 13.86 -13.86 10.18
N VAL A 450 15.09 -13.34 10.26
CA VAL A 450 16.32 -14.08 9.92
C VAL A 450 16.48 -15.30 10.84
N MET A 451 16.35 -15.12 12.16
CA MET A 451 16.49 -16.22 13.13
C MET A 451 15.41 -17.29 12.95
N LEU A 452 14.16 -16.87 12.71
CA LEU A 452 13.07 -17.80 12.45
C LEU A 452 13.31 -18.59 11.16
N ALA A 453 13.75 -17.93 10.09
CA ALA A 453 14.06 -18.61 8.83
C ALA A 453 15.24 -19.60 8.97
N GLU A 454 16.30 -19.24 9.70
CA GLU A 454 17.45 -20.14 9.93
C GLU A 454 17.04 -21.39 10.73
N SER A 455 16.01 -21.29 11.58
CA SER A 455 15.50 -22.45 12.33
C SER A 455 14.79 -23.53 11.50
N PHE A 456 14.58 -23.28 10.19
CA PHE A 456 13.96 -24.20 9.24
C PHE A 456 14.85 -24.54 8.04
N GLY A 457 16.00 -23.89 7.89
CA GLY A 457 16.81 -23.97 6.69
C GLY A 457 18.00 -23.03 6.71
N GLN A 458 18.70 -22.95 5.59
CA GLN A 458 19.83 -22.06 5.41
C GLN A 458 19.35 -20.69 4.91
N VAL A 459 19.73 -19.64 5.62
CA VAL A 459 19.44 -18.25 5.28
C VAL A 459 20.66 -17.55 4.73
N GLU A 460 20.41 -16.68 3.74
CA GLU A 460 21.34 -15.67 3.28
C GLU A 460 20.60 -14.35 3.10
N VAL A 461 21.15 -13.26 3.63
CA VAL A 461 20.62 -11.92 3.34
C VAL A 461 21.24 -11.41 2.05
N VAL A 462 20.41 -11.09 1.07
CA VAL A 462 20.83 -10.71 -0.28
C VAL A 462 20.28 -9.33 -0.65
N PRO A 463 21.05 -8.48 -1.34
CA PRO A 463 20.55 -7.21 -1.83
C PRO A 463 19.58 -7.40 -3.00
N SER A 464 18.74 -6.40 -3.26
CA SER A 464 17.74 -6.35 -4.33
C SER A 464 18.33 -6.60 -5.72
N SER A 465 19.56 -6.14 -5.95
CA SER A 465 20.33 -6.41 -7.16
C SER A 465 20.61 -7.90 -7.42
N ALA A 466 20.57 -8.75 -6.39
CA ALA A 466 20.79 -10.19 -6.46
C ALA A 466 19.50 -11.02 -6.43
N PHE A 467 18.31 -10.41 -6.31
CA PHE A 467 17.04 -11.15 -6.21
C PHE A 467 16.79 -12.04 -7.42
N ALA A 468 16.95 -11.53 -8.64
CA ALA A 468 16.73 -12.31 -9.84
C ALA A 468 17.67 -13.53 -9.92
N GLN A 469 18.96 -13.34 -9.66
CA GLN A 469 19.93 -14.44 -9.63
C GLN A 469 19.56 -15.48 -8.56
N THR A 470 19.14 -15.03 -7.38
CA THR A 470 18.76 -15.90 -6.26
C THR A 470 17.53 -16.75 -6.60
N LEU A 471 16.50 -16.12 -7.19
CA LEU A 471 15.28 -16.80 -7.62
C LEU A 471 15.58 -17.83 -8.71
N ASN A 472 16.45 -17.48 -9.68
CA ASN A 472 16.87 -18.41 -10.73
C ASN A 472 17.63 -19.64 -10.19
N GLN A 473 18.20 -19.56 -8.98
CA GLN A 473 18.80 -20.72 -8.29
C GLN A 473 17.77 -21.57 -7.54
N GLY A 474 16.47 -21.30 -7.72
CA GLY A 474 15.38 -22.02 -7.05
C GLY A 474 15.18 -21.63 -5.60
N ARG A 475 15.71 -20.49 -5.15
CA ARG A 475 15.63 -20.03 -3.76
C ARG A 475 14.61 -18.89 -3.64
N PRO A 476 13.52 -19.05 -2.88
CA PRO A 476 12.60 -17.95 -2.65
C PRO A 476 13.27 -16.87 -1.80
N VAL A 477 12.85 -15.63 -2.01
CA VAL A 477 13.36 -14.47 -1.27
C VAL A 477 12.22 -13.82 -0.53
N MET A 478 12.27 -13.83 0.80
CA MET A 478 11.35 -13.05 1.61
C MET A 478 11.82 -11.61 1.64
N VAL A 479 10.94 -10.65 1.38
CA VAL A 479 11.28 -9.22 1.39
C VAL A 479 10.29 -8.47 2.27
N ASN A 480 10.81 -7.54 3.07
CA ASN A 480 9.97 -6.63 3.84
C ASN A 480 9.73 -5.37 3.02
N VAL A 481 8.45 -5.07 2.83
CA VAL A 481 7.95 -3.96 2.02
C VAL A 481 7.06 -3.06 2.86
N VAL A 482 7.01 -1.78 2.50
CA VAL A 482 6.04 -0.85 3.09
C VAL A 482 4.63 -1.33 2.75
N PRO A 483 3.71 -1.40 3.73
CA PRO A 483 2.35 -1.88 3.52
C PRO A 483 1.54 -1.05 2.52
N GLN A 484 0.43 -1.63 2.05
CA GLN A 484 -0.45 -1.06 1.02
C GLN A 484 -1.00 0.32 1.38
N ASP A 485 -1.14 0.66 2.66
CA ASP A 485 -1.59 1.99 3.11
C ASP A 485 -0.53 3.10 2.92
N GLY A 486 0.71 2.72 2.59
CA GLY A 486 1.84 3.62 2.41
C GLY A 486 2.43 4.16 3.71
N ASN A 487 2.16 3.52 4.85
CA ASN A 487 2.81 3.86 6.11
C ASN A 487 4.27 3.42 6.08
N VAL A 488 5.18 4.34 5.74
CA VAL A 488 6.63 4.08 5.60
C VAL A 488 7.32 3.55 6.86
N ASN A 489 6.68 3.67 8.02
CA ASN A 489 7.18 3.13 9.30
C ASN A 489 6.60 1.74 9.62
N GLY A 490 5.60 1.29 8.87
CA GLY A 490 5.10 -0.08 8.94
C GLY A 490 5.93 -1.01 8.07
N GLY A 491 5.85 -2.32 8.34
CA GLY A 491 6.47 -3.36 7.54
C GLY A 491 5.45 -4.42 7.17
N HIS A 492 5.65 -5.08 6.04
CA HIS A 492 4.85 -6.18 5.56
C HIS A 492 5.74 -7.20 4.87
N GLN A 493 5.71 -8.46 5.31
CA GLN A 493 6.54 -9.50 4.73
C GLN A 493 5.83 -10.17 3.55
N VAL A 494 6.49 -10.19 2.40
CA VAL A 494 6.04 -10.90 1.19
C VAL A 494 7.14 -11.83 0.68
N VAL A 495 6.79 -12.75 -0.23
CA VAL A 495 7.73 -13.71 -0.81
C VAL A 495 7.83 -13.50 -2.31
N LEU A 496 9.05 -13.29 -2.82
CA LEU A 496 9.32 -13.38 -4.24
C LEU A 496 9.57 -14.84 -4.62
N THR A 497 8.89 -15.29 -5.66
CA THR A 497 8.87 -16.70 -6.08
C THR A 497 9.48 -16.93 -7.45
N LYS A 498 9.44 -15.93 -8.34
CA LYS A 498 10.06 -16.02 -9.66
C LYS A 498 10.62 -14.69 -10.13
N ALA A 499 11.61 -14.77 -11.00
CA ALA A 499 12.07 -13.64 -11.80
C ALA A 499 11.82 -13.91 -13.30
N PHE A 500 11.45 -12.88 -14.04
CA PHE A 500 11.20 -12.98 -15.48
C PHE A 500 11.42 -11.64 -16.19
N GLN A 501 11.50 -11.68 -17.51
CA GLN A 501 11.66 -10.49 -18.34
C GLN A 501 10.32 -10.05 -18.95
N HIS A 502 9.99 -8.77 -18.83
CA HIS A 502 8.81 -8.17 -19.47
C HIS A 502 9.06 -6.70 -19.79
N GLY A 503 8.70 -6.27 -21.02
CA GLY A 503 8.89 -4.89 -21.46
C GLY A 503 10.35 -4.39 -21.42
N GLY A 504 11.33 -5.29 -21.60
CA GLY A 504 12.76 -4.94 -21.56
C GLY A 504 13.35 -4.73 -20.16
N GLY A 505 12.63 -5.08 -19.09
CA GLY A 505 13.13 -5.04 -17.73
C GLY A 505 12.84 -6.31 -16.94
N THR A 506 13.47 -6.41 -15.76
CA THR A 506 13.25 -7.50 -14.80
C THR A 506 11.96 -7.28 -14.01
N TRP A 507 11.18 -8.35 -13.90
CA TRP A 507 9.94 -8.44 -13.14
C TRP A 507 10.00 -9.62 -12.19
N TYR A 508 9.15 -9.57 -11.18
CA TYR A 508 9.05 -10.57 -10.14
C TYR A 508 7.62 -11.08 -10.03
N GLU A 509 7.50 -12.36 -9.71
CA GLU A 509 6.28 -12.94 -9.15
C GLU A 509 6.38 -12.86 -7.63
N MET A 510 5.30 -12.39 -6.99
CA MET A 510 5.23 -12.15 -5.56
C MET A 510 3.99 -12.81 -4.96
N MET A 511 4.17 -13.47 -3.82
CA MET A 511 3.11 -13.98 -2.98
C MET A 511 2.95 -13.06 -1.77
N ASP A 512 1.75 -12.50 -1.63
CA ASP A 512 1.35 -11.64 -0.52
C ASP A 512 0.28 -12.37 0.31
N SER A 513 0.56 -12.57 1.60
CA SER A 513 -0.33 -13.26 2.52
C SER A 513 -1.71 -12.59 2.63
N ASN A 514 -1.83 -11.28 2.39
CA ASN A 514 -3.12 -10.58 2.39
C ASN A 514 -4.04 -10.96 1.21
N GLN A 515 -3.49 -11.56 0.16
CA GLN A 515 -4.21 -11.92 -1.05
C GLN A 515 -4.71 -13.36 -1.09
N GLY A 516 -4.30 -14.18 -0.11
CA GLY A 516 -4.59 -15.61 -0.06
C GLY A 516 -3.63 -16.46 -0.88
N PRO A 517 -3.74 -17.80 -0.76
CA PRO A 517 -2.66 -18.72 -1.13
C PRO A 517 -2.45 -18.89 -2.64
N GLN A 518 -3.46 -18.58 -3.44
CA GLN A 518 -3.45 -18.82 -4.89
C GLN A 518 -3.16 -17.58 -5.72
N ARG A 519 -3.31 -16.38 -5.15
CA ARG A 519 -3.09 -15.14 -5.90
C ARG A 519 -1.59 -14.90 -6.08
N ARG A 520 -1.19 -14.54 -7.30
CA ARG A 520 0.19 -14.17 -7.64
C ARG A 520 0.23 -12.72 -8.08
N LEU A 521 1.00 -11.90 -7.40
CA LEU A 521 1.18 -10.51 -7.77
C LEU A 521 2.38 -10.38 -8.70
N TYR A 522 2.29 -9.47 -9.66
CA TYR A 522 3.36 -9.22 -10.62
C TYR A 522 3.81 -7.77 -10.54
N LEU A 523 5.10 -7.57 -10.34
CA LEU A 523 5.69 -6.25 -10.16
C LEU A 523 7.02 -6.13 -10.86
N SER A 524 7.29 -4.96 -11.41
CA SER A 524 8.59 -4.63 -11.99
C SER A 524 9.62 -4.41 -10.88
N SER A 525 10.91 -4.54 -11.21
CA SER A 525 11.97 -4.20 -10.26
C SER A 525 11.90 -2.76 -9.75
N LYS A 526 11.38 -1.82 -10.55
CA LYS A 526 11.18 -0.43 -10.13
C LYS A 526 10.12 -0.29 -9.05
N GLU A 527 9.00 -1.00 -9.20
CA GLU A 527 7.92 -0.99 -8.22
C GLU A 527 8.34 -1.67 -6.93
N LEU A 528 9.01 -2.82 -7.03
CA LEU A 528 9.58 -3.48 -5.87
C LEU A 528 10.52 -2.54 -5.12
N ASN A 529 11.48 -1.91 -5.80
CA ASN A 529 12.38 -0.94 -5.19
C ASN A 529 11.68 0.30 -4.64
N THR A 530 10.45 0.61 -5.07
CA THR A 530 9.66 1.71 -4.49
C THR A 530 9.05 1.31 -3.15
N MET A 531 8.79 0.02 -2.94
CA MET A 531 8.12 -0.51 -1.73
C MET A 531 9.10 -1.17 -0.76
N LEU A 532 10.27 -1.61 -1.21
CA LEU A 532 11.27 -2.34 -0.43
C LEU A 532 11.83 -1.49 0.72
N GLN A 533 11.99 -2.09 1.90
CA GLN A 533 12.60 -1.45 3.08
C GLN A 533 14.01 -1.94 3.36
N GLU A 534 14.29 -3.23 3.14
CA GLU A 534 15.54 -3.88 3.53
C GLU A 534 15.97 -4.96 2.53
N ASN A 535 17.21 -5.42 2.68
CA ASN A 535 17.74 -6.57 1.96
C ASN A 535 16.81 -7.79 2.14
N GLY A 536 16.71 -8.62 1.10
CA GLY A 536 15.87 -9.81 1.13
C GLY A 536 16.51 -10.96 1.90
N VAL A 537 15.68 -11.82 2.49
CA VAL A 537 16.08 -13.05 3.18
C VAL A 537 15.86 -14.22 2.21
N ALA A 538 16.93 -14.68 1.59
CA ALA A 538 16.94 -15.83 0.69
C ALA A 538 16.96 -17.13 1.49
N PHE A 539 15.96 -17.97 1.28
CA PHE A 539 15.79 -19.21 2.02
C PHE A 539 16.16 -20.43 1.18
N ARG A 540 16.86 -21.39 1.79
CA ARG A 540 17.04 -22.73 1.24
C ARG A 540 16.63 -23.75 2.30
N PRO A 541 15.58 -24.56 2.08
CA PRO A 541 15.25 -25.63 3.01
C PRO A 541 16.43 -26.58 3.19
N GLU A 542 16.62 -27.14 4.38
CA GLU A 542 17.66 -28.15 4.56
C GLU A 542 17.38 -29.37 3.67
N PRO A 543 18.40 -29.93 3.00
CA PRO A 543 18.24 -31.15 2.23
C PRO A 543 17.65 -32.27 3.11
N GLY A 544 16.49 -32.80 2.71
CA GLY A 544 15.83 -33.93 3.37
C GLY A 544 14.86 -33.58 4.50
N THR A 545 14.69 -32.30 4.86
CA THR A 545 13.69 -31.89 5.89
C THR A 545 12.36 -31.46 5.30
N THR A 546 12.35 -30.98 4.05
CA THR A 546 11.11 -30.74 3.31
C THR A 546 10.63 -32.07 2.76
N THR A 547 9.52 -32.58 3.28
CA THR A 547 8.82 -33.69 2.65
C THR A 547 8.58 -33.30 1.20
N ASN A 548 9.04 -34.11 0.24
CA ASN A 548 8.58 -34.01 -1.13
C ASN A 548 7.08 -34.31 -1.09
N LEU A 549 6.26 -33.28 -0.85
CA LEU A 549 4.83 -33.37 -1.09
C LEU A 549 4.72 -33.85 -2.53
N LEU A 550 4.00 -34.97 -2.72
CA LEU A 550 3.67 -35.52 -4.02
C LEU A 550 3.18 -34.35 -4.89
N ARG A 551 4.05 -33.83 -5.74
CA ARG A 551 3.74 -32.76 -6.70
C ARG A 551 3.03 -33.39 -7.89
#